data_AF-A0A7S2K7U9-F1
#
_entry.id   AF-A0A7S2K7U9-F1
#
_cell.length_a   1.000
_cell.length_b   1.000
_cell.length_c   1.000
_cell.angle_alpha   90.00
_cell.angle_beta   90.00
_cell.angle_gamma   90.00
#
_symmetry.space_group_name_H-M   'P 1'
#
loop_
_entity.id
_entity.type
_entity.pdbx_description
1 polymer ?
#
loop_
_entity_poly.entity_id
_entity_poly.type
_entity_poly.pdbx_seq_one_letter_code
_entity_poly.pdbx_strand_id
1 'polypeptide(L)'
;AGLLGPPAPAGSGAGADAGAAAFTADDLRELFARVDTMSTTSGGAWYAAMLAYSPAFQDQLLRMAQDVDAASGVYNNGWLLPFTANLNNRHAVQNATSLVVKLGKNGQNECPPDTEDLSLEDCEGALSMKGKAIAKRTDFLVDSPTAPKGCYVHTCGFPGCKYKRSFNTNDGSGRLGRKKLCTPEPVPAGGASDAGHERGHAWWRKLLRSISELNQLREFLDGGDHWDTFVNRILRTVNISEELPAGADVNPWAEGKQWLSTVSMVSEGGEGIGSCRSSGKVLPVCLGSLLDDVFAATISGTGRRLTTYRASRGRATPSMVPAAFSVRLGKGVEHVAERPFCTPGTCDHLEFDYADEQEKAHSAPLGNEPSYFTHTGRLPISGITGASSAFLGVTTLLPHAAKVVPLETSIWTMHKSGGPDIFRAGREMWGRAVSSGGAVGKELLDDMARGHMVSLIDGGMTDGTGVRHAVAAGATEVVAFLSGAAPWRCFSGKPTTRPIIPFFGHLVDMCPLCVLEHQVFQEDSTEKEREFTKTAVVLKKPPKARWLKKILVGTVNATTRACADYGVEAGRRVTLHLVQVQTKLGVGRIGNHAYGEFAQEVAQAFKYDPKGPAVAATIGGWLSR
;
A
#
# COMPACT_ATOMS: atom_id res chain seq x y z
N ALA A 1 14.21 -6.94 -24.58
CA ALA A 1 15.16 -6.49 -25.63
C ALA A 1 15.49 -7.60 -26.65
N GLY A 2 15.22 -8.88 -26.38
CA GLY A 2 15.61 -10.00 -27.26
C GLY A 2 14.66 -10.43 -28.39
N LEU A 3 13.59 -9.72 -28.73
CA LEU A 3 12.57 -10.24 -29.67
C LEU A 3 12.17 -9.34 -30.85
N LEU A 4 12.96 -8.31 -31.18
CA LEU A 4 12.62 -7.43 -32.31
C LEU A 4 13.74 -7.43 -33.37
N GLY A 5 13.86 -8.57 -34.07
CA GLY A 5 14.44 -8.57 -35.42
C GLY A 5 13.52 -7.83 -36.41
N PRO A 6 14.04 -7.40 -37.57
CA PRO A 6 13.25 -6.71 -38.58
C PRO A 6 12.05 -7.55 -39.03
N PRO A 7 10.91 -6.93 -39.35
CA PRO A 7 9.70 -7.66 -39.73
C PRO A 7 9.97 -8.50 -40.98
N ALA A 8 9.75 -9.81 -40.87
CA ALA A 8 9.75 -10.71 -42.02
C ALA A 8 8.66 -10.25 -43.03
N PRO A 9 8.93 -10.35 -44.34
CA PRO A 9 7.99 -9.91 -45.37
C PRO A 9 6.66 -10.67 -45.26
N ALA A 10 5.57 -9.94 -45.48
CA ALA A 10 4.19 -10.41 -45.34
C ALA A 10 3.86 -11.54 -46.33
N GLY A 11 4.12 -12.78 -45.91
CA GLY A 11 3.58 -13.98 -46.53
C GLY A 11 2.21 -14.30 -45.95
N SER A 12 1.17 -14.19 -46.76
CA SER A 12 -0.18 -14.62 -46.41
C SER A 12 -0.28 -16.15 -46.42
N GLY A 13 -0.31 -16.77 -45.24
CA GLY A 13 -0.59 -18.21 -45.11
C GLY A 13 -0.58 -18.65 -43.65
N ALA A 14 -1.73 -19.15 -43.18
CA ALA A 14 -1.96 -19.97 -41.98
C ALA A 14 -0.90 -19.85 -40.87
N GLY A 15 -1.17 -18.95 -39.93
CA GLY A 15 -0.28 -18.59 -38.82
C GLY A 15 0.03 -19.75 -37.89
N ALA A 16 1.21 -20.34 -38.07
CA ALA A 16 1.93 -20.91 -36.96
C ALA A 16 2.37 -19.76 -36.07
N ASP A 17 1.81 -19.68 -34.86
CA ASP A 17 2.42 -18.95 -33.75
C ASP A 17 3.82 -19.56 -33.56
N ALA A 18 4.82 -19.01 -34.26
CA ALA A 18 6.21 -19.28 -33.98
C ALA A 18 6.44 -18.82 -32.54
N GLY A 19 6.38 -19.77 -31.61
CA GLY A 19 6.32 -19.53 -30.18
C GLY A 19 7.39 -18.54 -29.76
N ALA A 20 6.97 -17.31 -29.45
CA ALA A 20 7.85 -16.32 -28.88
C ALA A 20 8.52 -16.97 -27.66
N ALA A 21 9.86 -16.91 -27.61
CA ALA A 21 10.62 -17.48 -26.50
C ALA A 21 10.01 -17.01 -25.18
N ALA A 22 9.76 -17.95 -24.28
CA ALA A 22 9.16 -17.63 -22.99
C ALA A 22 10.12 -16.75 -22.18
N PHE A 23 9.61 -15.67 -21.57
CA PHE A 23 10.41 -14.92 -20.60
C PHE A 23 10.80 -15.80 -19.42
N THR A 24 12.05 -15.69 -18.99
CA THR A 24 12.70 -16.53 -17.98
C THR A 24 13.22 -15.69 -16.81
N ALA A 25 13.67 -16.37 -15.75
CA ALA A 25 14.37 -15.71 -14.65
C ALA A 25 15.68 -15.04 -15.10
N ASP A 26 16.34 -15.56 -16.13
CA ASP A 26 17.57 -14.98 -16.68
C ASP A 26 17.30 -13.65 -17.38
N ASP A 27 16.13 -13.49 -18.02
CA ASP A 27 15.72 -12.20 -18.60
C ASP A 27 15.59 -11.11 -17.54
N LEU A 28 15.10 -11.44 -16.34
CA LEU A 28 15.05 -10.49 -15.22
C LEU A 28 16.44 -10.18 -14.67
N ARG A 29 17.31 -11.20 -14.58
CA ARG A 29 18.71 -10.99 -14.17
C ARG A 29 19.43 -10.05 -15.14
N GLU A 30 19.25 -10.24 -16.45
CA GLU A 30 19.80 -9.34 -17.47
C GLU A 30 19.19 -7.93 -17.37
N LEU A 31 17.86 -7.84 -17.23
CA LEU A 31 17.17 -6.56 -17.12
C LEU A 31 17.68 -5.72 -15.95
N PHE A 32 17.93 -6.34 -14.79
CA PHE A 32 18.39 -5.65 -13.58
C PHE A 32 19.90 -5.76 -13.35
N ALA A 33 20.69 -6.20 -14.33
CA ALA A 33 22.10 -6.52 -14.14
C ALA A 33 22.92 -5.35 -13.55
N ARG A 34 22.57 -4.10 -13.86
CA ARG A 34 23.27 -2.89 -13.39
C ARG A 34 22.54 -2.11 -12.31
N VAL A 35 21.41 -2.61 -11.82
CA VAL A 35 20.74 -2.00 -10.66
C VAL A 35 21.46 -2.44 -9.40
N ASP A 36 22.26 -1.55 -8.80
CA ASP A 36 22.96 -1.85 -7.55
C ASP A 36 22.03 -1.74 -6.33
N THR A 37 21.14 -0.75 -6.36
CA THR A 37 20.28 -0.37 -5.24
C THR A 37 18.84 -0.18 -5.67
N MET A 38 17.91 -0.70 -4.87
CA MET A 38 16.47 -0.48 -4.99
C MET A 38 15.98 0.30 -3.78
N SER A 39 15.35 1.45 -4.01
CA SER A 39 14.69 2.22 -2.94
C SER A 39 13.18 2.13 -3.12
N THR A 40 12.48 1.77 -2.04
CA THR A 40 11.05 1.45 -2.10
C THR A 40 10.28 2.14 -0.99
N THR A 41 9.02 2.47 -1.28
CA THR A 41 8.13 3.15 -0.35
C THR A 41 6.75 2.54 -0.44
N SER A 42 6.08 2.35 0.70
CA SER A 42 4.68 1.93 0.77
C SER A 42 4.40 0.63 0.01
N GLY A 43 3.37 0.62 -0.84
CA GLY A 43 3.10 -0.33 -1.94
C GLY A 43 4.34 -1.01 -2.53
N GLY A 44 5.35 -0.20 -2.83
CA GLY A 44 6.57 -0.65 -3.50
C GLY A 44 7.42 -1.57 -2.64
N ALA A 45 7.38 -1.47 -1.31
CA ALA A 45 8.21 -2.28 -0.44
C ALA A 45 7.78 -3.75 -0.44
N TRP A 46 6.48 -4.02 -0.29
CA TRP A 46 5.95 -5.38 -0.38
C TRP A 46 5.99 -5.90 -1.81
N TYR A 47 5.79 -5.07 -2.84
CA TYR A 47 6.03 -5.50 -4.22
C TYR A 47 7.47 -5.97 -4.46
N ALA A 48 8.47 -5.20 -4.01
CA ALA A 48 9.88 -5.57 -4.12
C ALA A 48 10.21 -6.84 -3.33
N ALA A 49 9.67 -6.98 -2.12
CA ALA A 49 9.81 -8.20 -1.34
C ALA A 49 9.21 -9.42 -2.06
N MET A 50 7.98 -9.31 -2.58
CA MET A 50 7.36 -10.39 -3.35
C MET A 50 8.20 -10.76 -4.58
N LEU A 51 8.74 -9.78 -5.31
CA LEU A 51 9.58 -10.04 -6.48
C LEU A 51 10.96 -10.60 -6.13
N ALA A 52 11.53 -10.23 -4.99
CA ALA A 52 12.84 -10.69 -4.56
C ALA A 52 12.78 -12.07 -3.89
N TYR A 53 11.77 -12.39 -3.08
CA TYR A 53 11.76 -13.59 -2.25
C TYR A 53 10.77 -14.68 -2.72
N SER A 54 9.89 -14.39 -3.68
CA SER A 54 8.91 -15.38 -4.17
C SER A 54 9.18 -15.76 -5.62
N PRO A 55 9.66 -16.99 -5.89
CA PRO A 55 9.70 -17.54 -7.24
C PRO A 55 8.31 -17.56 -7.89
N ALA A 56 7.26 -17.89 -7.12
CA ALA A 56 5.89 -17.95 -7.62
C ALA A 56 5.37 -16.58 -8.12
N PHE A 57 5.69 -15.50 -7.40
CA PHE A 57 5.33 -14.15 -7.84
C PHE A 57 6.14 -13.70 -9.06
N GLN A 58 7.42 -14.05 -9.11
CA GLN A 58 8.25 -13.81 -10.29
C GLN A 58 7.67 -14.50 -11.53
N ASP A 59 7.34 -15.80 -11.43
CA ASP A 59 6.74 -16.57 -12.52
C ASP A 59 5.39 -16.01 -12.95
N GLN A 60 4.60 -15.49 -12.01
CA GLN A 60 3.37 -14.78 -12.32
C GLN A 60 3.63 -13.54 -13.19
N LEU A 61 4.63 -12.71 -12.85
CA LEU A 61 4.98 -11.53 -13.63
C LEU A 61 5.53 -11.88 -15.01
N LEU A 62 6.34 -12.95 -15.12
CA LEU A 62 6.82 -13.46 -16.40
C LEU A 62 5.66 -13.92 -17.29
N ARG A 63 4.66 -14.61 -16.73
CA ARG A 63 3.44 -14.99 -17.46
C ARG A 63 2.61 -13.78 -17.89
N MET A 64 2.51 -12.74 -17.05
CA MET A 64 1.86 -11.48 -17.42
C MET A 64 2.59 -10.78 -18.58
N ALA A 65 3.93 -10.85 -18.60
CA ALA A 65 4.73 -10.29 -19.69
C ALA A 65 4.61 -11.11 -20.99
N GLN A 66 4.47 -12.43 -20.87
CA GLN A 66 4.30 -13.35 -22.00
C GLN A 66 2.95 -13.13 -22.71
N ASP A 67 1.87 -13.00 -21.94
CA ASP A 67 0.52 -12.73 -22.46
C ASP A 67 -0.07 -11.48 -21.82
N VAL A 68 0.28 -10.35 -22.43
CA VAL A 68 -0.18 -9.01 -22.05
C VAL A 68 -1.71 -8.88 -22.08
N ASP A 69 -2.41 -9.63 -22.93
CA ASP A 69 -3.87 -9.55 -23.04
C ASP A 69 -4.59 -10.41 -22.00
N ALA A 70 -3.92 -11.43 -21.48
CA ALA A 70 -4.37 -12.20 -20.32
C ALA A 70 -3.83 -11.68 -18.99
N ALA A 71 -3.00 -10.63 -18.98
CA ALA A 71 -2.28 -10.17 -17.78
C ALA A 71 -3.19 -9.86 -16.59
N SER A 72 -4.40 -9.31 -16.79
CA SER A 72 -5.36 -9.09 -15.69
C SER A 72 -5.83 -10.42 -15.09
N GLY A 73 -6.12 -11.42 -15.93
CA GLY A 73 -6.49 -12.76 -15.48
C GLY A 73 -5.37 -13.44 -14.70
N VAL A 74 -4.14 -13.38 -15.21
CA VAL A 74 -2.94 -13.92 -14.54
C VAL A 74 -2.72 -13.22 -13.19
N TYR A 75 -2.81 -11.89 -13.15
CA TYR A 75 -2.68 -11.10 -11.93
C TYR A 75 -3.77 -11.45 -10.90
N ASN A 76 -5.01 -11.49 -11.34
CA ASN A 76 -6.15 -11.71 -10.47
C ASN A 76 -6.12 -13.14 -9.89
N ASN A 77 -5.85 -14.14 -10.73
CA ASN A 77 -5.85 -15.53 -10.31
C ASN A 77 -4.63 -15.88 -9.46
N GLY A 78 -3.44 -15.37 -9.82
CA GLY A 78 -2.20 -15.71 -9.13
C GLY A 78 -2.00 -14.97 -7.81
N TRP A 79 -2.53 -13.75 -7.68
CA TRP A 79 -2.26 -12.91 -6.52
C TRP A 79 -3.52 -12.36 -5.85
N LEU A 80 -4.39 -11.69 -6.61
CA LEU A 80 -5.50 -10.95 -5.99
C LEU A 80 -6.55 -11.87 -5.35
N LEU A 81 -6.96 -12.94 -6.02
CA LEU A 81 -7.93 -13.88 -5.49
C LEU A 81 -7.40 -14.59 -4.23
N PRO A 82 -6.18 -15.18 -4.22
CA PRO A 82 -5.57 -15.70 -3.00
C PRO A 82 -5.51 -14.67 -1.87
N PHE A 83 -5.15 -13.42 -2.20
CA PHE A 83 -5.13 -12.32 -1.24
C PHE A 83 -6.51 -12.05 -0.63
N THR A 84 -7.53 -11.88 -1.47
CA THR A 84 -8.89 -11.64 -0.99
C THR A 84 -9.49 -12.83 -0.23
N ALA A 85 -9.09 -14.06 -0.56
CA ALA A 85 -9.47 -15.25 0.18
C ALA A 85 -8.82 -15.31 1.57
N ASN A 86 -7.55 -14.90 1.69
CA ASN A 86 -6.81 -14.85 2.95
C ASN A 86 -7.32 -13.77 3.92
N LEU A 87 -8.12 -12.80 3.46
CA LEU A 87 -8.68 -11.76 4.33
C LEU A 87 -9.78 -12.28 5.27
N ASN A 88 -10.12 -13.59 5.26
CA ASN A 88 -11.01 -14.29 6.20
C ASN A 88 -12.42 -13.71 6.39
N ASN A 89 -12.76 -12.67 5.65
CA ASN A 89 -14.07 -12.06 5.74
C ASN A 89 -15.06 -12.99 5.01
N ARG A 90 -15.89 -13.71 5.77
CA ARG A 90 -16.94 -14.60 5.23
C ARG A 90 -17.81 -13.88 4.19
N HIS A 91 -17.93 -12.55 4.27
CA HIS A 91 -18.57 -11.71 3.25
C HIS A 91 -17.72 -11.46 2.00
N ALA A 92 -16.39 -11.30 2.13
CA ALA A 92 -15.49 -11.14 1.00
C ALA A 92 -15.39 -12.42 0.17
N VAL A 93 -15.39 -13.61 0.80
CA VAL A 93 -15.45 -14.89 0.09
C VAL A 93 -16.77 -15.03 -0.66
N GLN A 94 -17.91 -14.69 -0.05
CA GLN A 94 -19.20 -14.71 -0.76
C GLN A 94 -19.23 -13.77 -1.97
N ASN A 95 -18.64 -12.57 -1.85
CA ASN A 95 -18.54 -11.63 -2.95
C ASN A 95 -17.55 -12.09 -4.03
N ALA A 96 -16.37 -12.58 -3.66
CA ALA A 96 -15.35 -13.10 -4.57
C ALA A 96 -15.84 -14.35 -5.33
N THR A 97 -16.47 -15.30 -4.66
CA THR A 97 -17.07 -16.49 -5.30
C THR A 97 -18.19 -16.10 -6.25
N SER A 98 -19.06 -15.14 -5.89
CA SER A 98 -20.08 -14.61 -6.81
C SER A 98 -19.50 -13.86 -8.02
N LEU A 99 -18.27 -13.34 -7.87
CA LEU A 99 -17.55 -12.58 -8.90
C LEU A 99 -16.75 -13.50 -9.83
N VAL A 100 -16.15 -14.59 -9.33
CA VAL A 100 -15.49 -15.63 -10.16
C VAL A 100 -16.50 -16.27 -11.10
N VAL A 101 -17.74 -16.49 -10.63
CA VAL A 101 -18.86 -16.96 -11.46
C VAL A 101 -19.24 -15.93 -12.55
N LYS A 102 -19.00 -14.64 -12.33
CA LYS A 102 -19.26 -13.57 -13.32
C LYS A 102 -18.08 -13.28 -14.25
N LEU A 103 -16.84 -13.43 -13.79
CA LEU A 103 -15.62 -13.09 -14.53
C LEU A 103 -15.06 -14.26 -15.35
N GLY A 104 -15.40 -15.51 -15.00
CA GLY A 104 -15.16 -16.67 -15.87
C GLY A 104 -16.06 -16.72 -17.11
N LYS A 105 -17.02 -15.79 -17.25
CA LYS A 105 -17.96 -15.73 -18.38
C LYS A 105 -17.71 -14.46 -19.19
N ASN A 106 -16.98 -14.62 -20.29
CA ASN A 106 -16.90 -13.65 -21.37
C ASN A 106 -18.30 -13.25 -21.84
N GLY A 107 -18.84 -12.13 -21.35
CA GLY A 107 -19.68 -11.18 -22.11
C GLY A 107 -20.88 -11.68 -22.92
N GLN A 108 -21.33 -12.94 -22.78
CA GLN A 108 -22.52 -13.49 -23.40
C GLN A 108 -23.28 -14.27 -22.34
N ASN A 109 -24.51 -13.84 -22.06
CA ASN A 109 -25.42 -14.50 -21.13
C ASN A 109 -26.10 -15.71 -21.77
N GLU A 110 -25.33 -16.60 -22.41
CA GLU A 110 -25.83 -17.87 -22.93
C GLU A 110 -24.80 -18.95 -22.56
N CYS A 111 -25.25 -19.99 -21.84
CA CYS A 111 -24.44 -21.20 -21.68
C CYS A 111 -24.28 -21.83 -23.07
N PRO A 112 -23.12 -22.42 -23.41
CA PRO A 112 -23.02 -23.31 -24.57
C PRO A 112 -24.20 -24.30 -24.56
N PRO A 113 -24.83 -24.59 -25.72
CA PRO A 113 -26.02 -25.44 -25.79
C PRO A 113 -25.85 -26.84 -25.17
N ASP A 114 -24.59 -27.23 -24.94
CA ASP A 114 -24.16 -28.55 -24.54
C ASP A 114 -23.60 -28.57 -23.11
N THR A 115 -23.87 -27.53 -22.31
CA THR A 115 -23.46 -27.50 -20.89
C THR A 115 -24.36 -28.45 -20.09
N GLU A 116 -23.81 -29.57 -19.61
CA GLU A 116 -24.54 -30.52 -18.77
C GLU A 116 -24.95 -29.89 -17.43
N ASP A 117 -26.13 -30.27 -16.95
CA ASP A 117 -26.63 -29.88 -15.63
C ASP A 117 -25.74 -30.49 -14.53
N LEU A 118 -25.43 -29.70 -13.49
CA LEU A 118 -24.71 -30.21 -12.33
C LEU A 118 -25.54 -31.30 -11.63
N SER A 119 -24.90 -32.42 -11.30
CA SER A 119 -25.54 -33.49 -10.58
C SER A 119 -25.80 -33.10 -9.12
N LEU A 120 -26.72 -33.81 -8.46
CA LEU A 120 -26.97 -33.65 -7.02
C LEU A 120 -25.69 -33.92 -6.22
N GLU A 121 -24.84 -34.84 -6.70
CA GLU A 121 -23.57 -35.22 -6.10
C GLU A 121 -22.52 -34.09 -6.20
N ASP A 122 -22.52 -33.33 -7.30
CA ASP A 122 -21.69 -32.12 -7.45
C ASP A 122 -22.11 -31.01 -6.46
N CYS A 123 -23.42 -30.89 -6.20
CA CYS A 123 -23.95 -29.95 -5.21
C CYS A 123 -23.64 -30.37 -3.76
N GLU A 124 -23.72 -31.67 -3.45
CA GLU A 124 -23.43 -32.22 -2.12
C GLU A 124 -21.92 -32.21 -1.81
N GLY A 125 -21.07 -32.47 -2.81
CA GLY A 125 -19.61 -32.37 -2.70
C GLY A 125 -19.15 -30.96 -2.33
N ALA A 126 -19.77 -29.92 -2.91
CA ALA A 126 -19.47 -28.52 -2.61
C ALA A 126 -19.86 -28.09 -1.18
N LEU A 127 -20.85 -28.76 -0.56
CA LEU A 127 -21.28 -28.52 0.82
C LEU A 127 -20.38 -29.22 1.85
N SER A 128 -19.74 -30.34 1.49
CA SER A 128 -18.87 -31.11 2.37
C SER A 128 -17.50 -30.47 2.66
N MET A 129 -17.07 -29.48 1.86
CA MET A 129 -15.82 -28.71 2.09
C MET A 129 -15.89 -27.77 3.29
N LYS A 130 -17.03 -27.66 3.99
CA LYS A 130 -17.15 -26.88 5.24
C LYS A 130 -16.95 -27.78 6.45
N GLY A 131 -15.70 -27.83 6.93
CA GLY A 131 -15.33 -28.48 8.18
C GLY A 131 -16.18 -28.04 9.38
N LYS A 132 -16.87 -29.03 9.95
CA LYS A 132 -17.44 -29.25 11.30
C LYS A 132 -17.84 -28.06 12.21
N ALA A 133 -19.04 -28.26 12.78
CA ALA A 133 -19.67 -27.67 13.96
C ALA A 133 -20.48 -26.37 13.76
N ILE A 134 -21.70 -26.50 13.25
CA ILE A 134 -22.78 -25.55 13.56
C ILE A 134 -23.39 -25.99 14.89
N ALA A 135 -23.14 -25.20 15.94
CA ALA A 135 -23.81 -25.31 17.22
C ALA A 135 -25.33 -25.12 17.02
N LYS A 136 -26.10 -26.02 17.64
CA LYS A 136 -27.56 -25.98 17.74
C LYS A 136 -28.04 -24.62 18.28
N ARG A 137 -28.55 -23.74 17.40
CA ARG A 137 -29.64 -22.80 17.68
C ARG A 137 -29.99 -22.00 16.43
N THR A 138 -30.85 -22.57 15.61
CA THR A 138 -31.81 -21.85 14.76
C THR A 138 -32.94 -22.82 14.50
N ASP A 139 -34.14 -22.46 14.94
CA ASP A 139 -35.36 -23.24 14.78
C ASP A 139 -35.69 -23.41 13.30
N PHE A 140 -35.62 -24.66 12.82
CA PHE A 140 -36.22 -25.04 11.55
C PHE A 140 -37.70 -25.31 11.80
N LEU A 141 -38.56 -24.36 11.42
CA LEU A 141 -39.99 -24.64 11.24
C LEU A 141 -40.15 -25.39 9.92
N VAL A 142 -40.37 -26.71 10.01
CA VAL A 142 -40.88 -27.53 8.91
C VAL A 142 -42.40 -27.58 9.07
N ASP A 143 -43.11 -26.76 8.32
CA ASP A 143 -44.55 -26.93 8.15
C ASP A 143 -44.82 -27.74 6.88
N SER A 144 -45.58 -28.82 7.06
CA SER A 144 -46.21 -29.72 6.09
C SER A 144 -45.41 -30.94 5.57
N PRO A 145 -45.96 -32.18 5.71
CA PRO A 145 -45.40 -33.42 5.16
C PRO A 145 -45.62 -33.61 3.64
N THR A 146 -46.09 -32.60 2.91
CA THR A 146 -46.35 -32.70 1.45
C THR A 146 -45.50 -31.79 0.56
N ALA A 147 -44.43 -31.17 1.08
CA ALA A 147 -43.55 -30.34 0.26
C ALA A 147 -42.61 -31.19 -0.64
N PRO A 148 -42.54 -30.93 -1.97
CA PRO A 148 -41.61 -31.62 -2.85
C PRO A 148 -40.15 -31.22 -2.54
N LYS A 149 -39.27 -32.22 -2.62
CA LYS A 149 -37.81 -32.08 -2.43
C LYS A 149 -37.26 -31.06 -3.43
N GLY A 150 -36.64 -29.99 -2.94
CA GLY A 150 -35.94 -29.00 -3.75
C GLY A 150 -34.92 -28.25 -2.90
N CYS A 151 -33.78 -27.90 -3.49
CA CYS A 151 -32.75 -27.09 -2.83
C CYS A 151 -33.17 -25.61 -2.85
N TYR A 152 -33.12 -24.95 -1.70
CA TYR A 152 -33.37 -23.51 -1.58
C TYR A 152 -32.07 -22.79 -1.21
N VAL A 153 -31.71 -21.75 -1.96
CA VAL A 153 -30.64 -20.82 -1.55
C VAL A 153 -31.30 -19.58 -0.98
N HIS A 154 -31.19 -19.39 0.34
CA HIS A 154 -31.60 -18.16 1.00
C HIS A 154 -30.42 -17.22 1.16
N THR A 155 -30.51 -16.01 0.61
CA THR A 155 -29.64 -14.90 0.98
C THR A 155 -30.49 -13.79 1.57
N CYS A 156 -30.33 -13.50 2.86
CA CYS A 156 -30.89 -12.31 3.49
C CYS A 156 -29.82 -11.72 4.42
N GLY A 157 -29.33 -10.52 4.09
CA GLY A 157 -28.17 -9.90 4.76
C GLY A 157 -28.51 -8.81 5.78
N PHE A 158 -29.79 -8.51 6.06
CA PHE A 158 -30.15 -7.45 7.02
C PHE A 158 -31.46 -7.71 7.77
N PRO A 159 -31.59 -7.25 9.03
CA PRO A 159 -32.87 -7.24 9.74
C PRO A 159 -33.87 -6.29 9.06
N GLY A 160 -35.05 -6.81 8.67
CA GLY A 160 -36.15 -6.00 8.12
C GLY A 160 -36.40 -6.11 6.61
N CYS A 161 -35.71 -6.98 5.88
CA CYS A 161 -35.98 -7.16 4.45
C CYS A 161 -37.32 -7.89 4.20
N LYS A 162 -38.32 -7.18 3.66
CA LYS A 162 -39.65 -7.69 3.30
C LYS A 162 -39.77 -8.24 1.87
N TYR A 163 -38.68 -8.42 1.13
CA TYR A 163 -38.71 -8.97 -0.23
C TYR A 163 -38.18 -10.40 -0.26
N LYS A 164 -39.11 -11.35 -0.41
CA LYS A 164 -38.80 -12.74 -0.76
C LYS A 164 -38.71 -12.84 -2.28
N ARG A 165 -37.56 -13.28 -2.82
CA ARG A 165 -37.49 -13.82 -4.17
C ARG A 165 -37.28 -15.33 -4.05
N SER A 166 -38.29 -16.08 -4.41
CA SER A 166 -38.23 -17.52 -4.58
C SER A 166 -38.15 -17.82 -6.07
N PHE A 167 -37.13 -18.57 -6.48
CA PHE A 167 -37.12 -19.19 -7.80
C PHE A 167 -37.82 -20.54 -7.69
N ASN A 168 -38.82 -20.75 -8.53
CA ASN A 168 -39.49 -22.03 -8.70
C ASN A 168 -39.04 -22.60 -10.04
N THR A 169 -38.46 -23.79 -10.05
CA THR A 169 -38.07 -24.51 -11.27
C THR A 169 -39.10 -25.56 -11.70
N ASN A 170 -40.29 -25.58 -11.12
CA ASN A 170 -41.39 -26.44 -11.57
C ASN A 170 -42.43 -25.64 -12.37
N ASP A 171 -42.16 -25.45 -13.65
CA ASP A 171 -43.18 -25.77 -14.64
C ASP A 171 -42.52 -26.70 -15.66
N GLY A 172 -43.17 -27.80 -16.01
CA GLY A 172 -42.64 -28.79 -16.95
C GLY A 172 -42.66 -28.29 -18.40
N SER A 173 -42.40 -27.01 -18.65
CA SER A 173 -42.31 -26.45 -20.00
C SER A 173 -40.90 -25.92 -20.24
N GLY A 174 -40.11 -26.67 -21.00
CA GLY A 174 -38.75 -26.30 -21.40
C GLY A 174 -38.70 -25.10 -22.36
N ARG A 175 -39.16 -23.91 -21.95
CA ARG A 175 -38.93 -22.62 -22.64
C ARG A 175 -38.90 -21.44 -21.66
N LEU A 176 -37.77 -20.73 -21.61
CA LEU A 176 -37.64 -19.43 -20.95
C LEU A 176 -38.44 -18.34 -21.68
N GLY A 177 -39.59 -17.96 -21.14
CA GLY A 177 -40.33 -16.78 -21.57
C GLY A 177 -39.63 -15.48 -21.13
N ARG A 178 -39.29 -14.60 -22.08
CA ARG A 178 -38.82 -13.24 -21.80
C ARG A 178 -39.96 -12.38 -21.23
N LYS A 179 -39.99 -12.16 -19.91
CA LYS A 179 -40.76 -11.04 -19.32
C LYS A 179 -39.85 -9.84 -19.06
N LYS A 180 -40.09 -8.74 -19.78
CA LYS A 180 -39.58 -7.40 -19.45
C LYS A 180 -40.25 -6.93 -18.16
N LEU A 181 -39.47 -6.51 -17.17
CA LEU A 181 -39.97 -5.74 -16.03
C LEU A 181 -39.03 -4.57 -15.72
N CYS A 182 -39.67 -3.46 -15.35
CA CYS A 182 -39.17 -2.16 -14.89
C CYS A 182 -38.92 -1.07 -15.96
N THR A 183 -39.96 -0.30 -16.26
CA THR A 183 -39.84 1.14 -16.55
C THR A 183 -39.98 1.92 -15.25
N PRO A 184 -39.10 2.91 -14.94
CA PRO A 184 -39.30 3.81 -13.81
C PRO A 184 -40.32 4.91 -14.16
N GLU A 185 -41.19 5.24 -13.21
CA GLU A 185 -42.09 6.40 -13.28
C GLU A 185 -41.30 7.72 -13.19
N PRO A 186 -41.76 8.79 -13.88
CA PRO A 186 -41.13 10.10 -13.79
C PRO A 186 -41.49 10.81 -12.49
N VAL A 187 -40.47 11.34 -11.81
CA VAL A 187 -40.61 12.22 -10.65
C VAL A 187 -41.07 13.61 -11.12
N PRO A 188 -42.04 14.27 -10.46
CA PRO A 188 -42.49 15.60 -10.87
C PRO A 188 -41.41 16.65 -10.61
N ALA A 189 -41.16 17.49 -11.62
CA ALA A 189 -40.32 18.66 -11.53
C ALA A 189 -41.06 19.78 -10.77
N GLY A 190 -40.72 19.95 -9.49
CA GLY A 190 -41.14 21.09 -8.66
C GLY A 190 -39.89 21.79 -8.11
N GLY A 191 -39.68 23.04 -8.52
CA GLY A 191 -38.45 23.79 -8.28
C GLY A 191 -38.36 24.48 -6.92
N ALA A 192 -37.11 24.73 -6.51
CA ALA A 192 -36.64 25.94 -5.85
C ALA A 192 -35.10 25.87 -5.84
N SER A 193 -34.44 26.90 -6.37
CA SER A 193 -32.98 26.99 -6.46
C SER A 193 -32.39 27.32 -5.09
N ASP A 194 -31.92 26.30 -4.38
CA ASP A 194 -31.35 26.42 -3.03
C ASP A 194 -29.81 26.32 -3.06
N ALA A 195 -29.17 27.29 -3.71
CA ALA A 195 -27.72 27.34 -3.90
C ALA A 195 -26.92 27.55 -2.59
N GLY A 196 -27.61 27.86 -1.49
CA GLY A 196 -27.03 27.96 -0.14
C GLY A 196 -26.97 26.61 0.60
N HIS A 197 -27.97 25.74 0.41
CA HIS A 197 -28.07 24.46 1.11
C HIS A 197 -27.17 23.37 0.51
N GLU A 198 -26.85 23.46 -0.80
CA GLU A 198 -25.98 22.47 -1.46
C GLU A 198 -24.54 22.45 -0.94
N ARG A 199 -24.02 23.58 -0.45
CA ARG A 199 -22.64 23.66 0.07
C ARG A 199 -22.48 22.93 1.41
N GLY A 200 -23.48 22.99 2.30
CA GLY A 200 -23.49 22.23 3.56
C GLY A 200 -23.60 20.72 3.33
N HIS A 201 -24.49 20.31 2.41
CA HIS A 201 -24.67 18.88 2.08
C HIS A 201 -23.50 18.27 1.28
N ALA A 202 -22.73 19.07 0.53
CA ALA A 202 -21.55 18.58 -0.16
C ALA A 202 -20.42 18.17 0.81
N TRP A 203 -20.25 18.92 1.91
CA TRP A 203 -19.31 18.59 2.98
C TRP A 203 -19.71 17.31 3.71
N TRP A 204 -20.98 17.20 4.13
CA TRP A 204 -21.46 16.01 4.85
C TRP A 204 -21.40 14.75 3.99
N ARG A 205 -21.75 14.83 2.70
CA ARG A 205 -21.61 13.71 1.75
C ARG A 205 -20.16 13.30 1.46
N LYS A 206 -19.17 14.17 1.70
CA LYS A 206 -17.74 13.84 1.56
C LYS A 206 -17.17 13.27 2.85
N LEU A 207 -17.53 13.83 4.00
CA LEU A 207 -17.15 13.26 5.30
C LEU A 207 -17.74 11.86 5.49
N LEU A 208 -19.03 11.67 5.19
CA LEU A 208 -19.67 10.35 5.22
C LEU A 208 -19.04 9.37 4.24
N ARG A 209 -18.49 9.85 3.11
CA ARG A 209 -17.70 9.01 2.19
C ARG A 209 -16.37 8.61 2.78
N SER A 210 -15.62 9.53 3.40
CA SER A 210 -14.37 9.19 4.10
C SER A 210 -14.61 8.25 5.28
N ILE A 211 -15.71 8.43 6.03
CA ILE A 211 -16.12 7.50 7.09
C ILE A 211 -16.47 6.12 6.49
N SER A 212 -17.16 6.07 5.35
CA SER A 212 -17.42 4.80 4.65
C SER A 212 -16.15 4.12 4.16
N GLU A 213 -15.16 4.87 3.69
CA GLU A 213 -13.84 4.34 3.30
C GLU A 213 -13.09 3.79 4.53
N LEU A 214 -13.13 4.51 5.66
CA LEU A 214 -12.60 4.03 6.94
C LEU A 214 -13.31 2.79 7.47
N ASN A 215 -14.63 2.69 7.29
CA ASN A 215 -15.40 1.50 7.67
C ASN A 215 -15.09 0.31 6.76
N GLN A 216 -14.86 0.51 5.46
CA GLN A 216 -14.43 -0.58 4.57
C GLN A 216 -13.02 -1.04 4.89
N LEU A 217 -12.14 -0.11 5.20
CA LEU A 217 -10.81 -0.39 5.70
C LEU A 217 -10.87 -1.13 7.04
N ARG A 218 -11.81 -0.76 7.92
CA ARG A 218 -12.10 -1.50 9.14
C ARG A 218 -12.60 -2.90 8.84
N GLU A 219 -13.58 -3.09 7.97
CA GLU A 219 -14.06 -4.42 7.52
C GLU A 219 -12.95 -5.26 6.86
N PHE A 220 -11.98 -4.59 6.25
CA PHE A 220 -10.79 -5.18 5.65
C PHE A 220 -9.74 -5.57 6.70
N LEU A 221 -9.70 -4.85 7.82
CA LEU A 221 -8.86 -5.10 8.99
C LEU A 221 -9.58 -5.94 10.07
N ASP A 222 -10.89 -6.15 10.00
CA ASP A 222 -11.72 -6.88 11.00
C ASP A 222 -11.32 -8.38 11.15
N GLY A 223 -10.35 -8.86 10.36
CA GLY A 223 -9.73 -10.17 10.58
C GLY A 223 -8.45 -10.14 11.44
N GLY A 224 -7.88 -8.98 11.76
CA GLY A 224 -6.67 -8.82 12.56
C GLY A 224 -6.39 -7.34 12.81
N ASP A 225 -6.40 -6.95 14.08
CA ASP A 225 -6.42 -5.55 14.56
C ASP A 225 -5.15 -4.72 14.24
N HIS A 226 -4.24 -5.25 13.39
CA HIS A 226 -2.89 -4.75 13.22
C HIS A 226 -2.45 -4.64 11.74
N TRP A 227 -1.76 -3.55 11.41
CA TRP A 227 -1.24 -3.28 10.06
C TRP A 227 -0.25 -4.34 9.57
N ASP A 228 0.59 -4.87 10.45
CA ASP A 228 1.51 -5.95 10.11
C ASP A 228 0.75 -7.23 9.70
N THR A 229 -0.40 -7.52 10.34
CA THR A 229 -1.22 -8.70 10.03
C THR A 229 -1.78 -8.58 8.62
N PHE A 230 -2.18 -7.36 8.25
CA PHE A 230 -2.58 -7.05 6.88
C PHE A 230 -1.45 -7.35 5.87
N VAL A 231 -0.25 -6.84 6.13
CA VAL A 231 0.91 -7.02 5.25
C VAL A 231 1.35 -8.48 5.19
N ASN A 232 1.36 -9.17 6.32
CA ASN A 232 1.60 -10.61 6.44
C ASN A 232 0.65 -11.41 5.56
N ARG A 233 -0.64 -11.08 5.54
CA ARG A 233 -1.62 -11.75 4.66
C ARG A 233 -1.30 -11.55 3.20
N ILE A 234 -0.80 -10.38 2.80
CA ILE A 234 -0.37 -10.17 1.42
C ILE A 234 0.84 -11.03 1.11
N LEU A 235 1.89 -10.99 1.93
CA LEU A 235 3.12 -11.73 1.67
C LEU A 235 2.89 -13.25 1.61
N ARG A 236 1.99 -13.77 2.46
CA ARG A 236 1.61 -15.18 2.46
C ARG A 236 0.95 -15.64 1.16
N THR A 237 0.37 -14.75 0.35
CA THR A 237 -0.27 -15.14 -0.93
C THR A 237 0.74 -15.58 -1.97
N VAL A 238 2.00 -15.20 -1.77
CA VAL A 238 3.12 -15.56 -2.64
C VAL A 238 4.15 -16.40 -1.88
N ASN A 239 3.72 -17.12 -0.84
CA ASN A 239 4.53 -18.05 -0.04
C ASN A 239 5.70 -17.39 0.73
N ILE A 240 5.60 -16.11 1.07
CA ILE A 240 6.53 -15.47 2.01
C ILE A 240 5.94 -15.61 3.41
N SER A 241 6.63 -16.34 4.30
CA SER A 241 6.22 -16.50 5.68
C SER A 241 6.48 -15.23 6.50
N GLU A 242 5.73 -15.06 7.58
CA GLU A 242 5.85 -13.90 8.48
C GLU A 242 7.23 -13.78 9.12
N GLU A 243 7.86 -14.92 9.41
CA GLU A 243 9.17 -15.03 10.02
C GLU A 243 10.31 -15.10 9.00
N LEU A 244 10.03 -14.97 7.68
CA LEU A 244 11.07 -15.05 6.65
C LEU A 244 12.04 -13.87 6.85
N PRO A 245 13.33 -14.14 7.17
CA PRO A 245 14.28 -13.08 7.48
C PRO A 245 14.76 -12.41 6.19
N ALA A 246 15.10 -11.12 6.25
CA ALA A 246 15.53 -10.33 5.10
C ALA A 246 16.91 -10.74 4.54
N GLY A 247 17.64 -11.60 5.23
CA GLY A 247 18.86 -12.25 4.76
C GLY A 247 18.62 -13.61 4.12
N ALA A 248 17.36 -14.06 3.97
CA ALA A 248 17.04 -15.32 3.31
C ALA A 248 17.44 -15.34 1.83
N ASP A 249 17.38 -16.53 1.23
CA ASP A 249 17.60 -16.72 -0.20
C ASP A 249 16.60 -15.88 -1.02
N VAL A 250 17.10 -15.34 -2.13
CA VAL A 250 16.34 -14.49 -3.05
C VAL A 250 16.38 -15.05 -4.46
N ASN A 251 15.45 -14.58 -5.28
CA ASN A 251 15.43 -14.81 -6.70
C ASN A 251 16.74 -14.32 -7.34
N PRO A 252 17.28 -15.00 -8.37
CA PRO A 252 18.64 -14.73 -8.83
C PRO A 252 18.89 -13.35 -9.43
N TRP A 253 17.84 -12.64 -9.83
CA TRP A 253 17.98 -11.25 -10.30
C TRP A 253 18.27 -10.29 -9.14
N ALA A 254 17.88 -10.62 -7.90
CA ALA A 254 17.95 -9.75 -6.73
C ALA A 254 19.23 -9.92 -5.91
N GLU A 255 19.91 -11.06 -6.07
CA GLU A 255 21.11 -11.44 -5.33
C GLU A 255 22.17 -10.34 -5.32
N GLY A 256 22.66 -9.99 -4.12
CA GLY A 256 23.72 -9.00 -3.93
C GLY A 256 23.31 -7.54 -4.18
N LYS A 257 22.04 -7.25 -4.44
CA LYS A 257 21.54 -5.88 -4.57
C LYS A 257 21.21 -5.30 -3.19
N GLN A 258 21.39 -3.99 -3.04
CA GLN A 258 20.96 -3.28 -1.85
C GLN A 258 19.47 -2.93 -1.97
N TRP A 259 18.70 -3.24 -0.95
CA TRP A 259 17.32 -2.81 -0.80
C TRP A 259 17.19 -1.82 0.35
N LEU A 260 16.72 -0.62 0.02
CA LEU A 260 16.39 0.45 0.95
C LEU A 260 14.85 0.51 1.09
N SER A 261 14.34 -0.03 2.19
CA SER A 261 12.92 0.06 2.50
C SER A 261 12.67 1.31 3.35
N THR A 262 12.12 2.35 2.72
CA THR A 262 11.95 3.66 3.35
C THR A 262 10.84 3.64 4.39
N VAL A 263 11.05 4.28 5.53
CA VAL A 263 10.11 4.41 6.64
C VAL A 263 10.16 5.82 7.19
N SER A 264 9.10 6.23 7.88
CA SER A 264 9.10 7.47 8.64
C SER A 264 9.02 7.12 10.12
N MET A 265 10.02 7.51 10.90
CA MET A 265 10.00 7.33 12.35
C MET A 265 9.29 8.53 12.98
N VAL A 266 8.28 8.28 13.78
CA VAL A 266 7.54 9.36 14.45
C VAL A 266 8.41 9.96 15.55
N SER A 267 8.62 11.28 15.49
CA SER A 267 9.53 12.02 16.36
C SER A 267 8.95 13.38 16.78
N GLU A 268 7.63 13.43 16.98
CA GLU A 268 6.94 14.65 17.46
C GLU A 268 7.62 15.23 18.69
N GLY A 269 7.65 16.55 18.83
CA GLY A 269 8.25 17.25 19.98
C GLY A 269 9.42 18.16 19.62
N GLY A 270 9.94 18.05 18.40
CA GLY A 270 10.99 18.94 17.87
C GLY A 270 10.46 20.26 17.29
N GLU A 271 11.36 21.24 17.13
CA GLU A 271 11.09 22.53 16.46
C GLU A 271 11.30 22.49 14.94
N GLY A 272 11.54 21.29 14.36
CA GLY A 272 11.88 21.11 12.96
C GLY A 272 10.68 21.10 12.01
N ILE A 273 10.92 20.76 10.74
CA ILE A 273 9.91 20.74 9.68
C ILE A 273 8.74 19.82 10.06
N GLY A 274 7.51 20.28 9.82
CA GLY A 274 6.31 19.51 10.15
C GLY A 274 5.84 19.68 11.58
N SER A 275 6.64 20.33 12.43
CA SER A 275 6.16 20.84 13.72
C SER A 275 5.30 22.08 13.51
N CYS A 276 4.42 22.34 14.46
CA CYS A 276 3.62 23.56 14.49
C CYS A 276 4.41 24.85 14.71
N ARG A 277 5.66 24.73 15.16
CA ARG A 277 6.56 25.87 15.26
C ARG A 277 7.18 26.24 13.91
N SER A 278 7.33 25.27 13.03
CA SER A 278 7.89 25.47 11.68
C SER A 278 6.89 26.04 10.67
N SER A 279 5.58 25.93 10.95
CA SER A 279 4.53 26.48 10.09
C SER A 279 4.40 27.99 10.30
N GLY A 280 5.23 28.77 9.59
CA GLY A 280 5.21 30.24 9.59
C GLY A 280 3.96 30.89 8.97
N LYS A 281 2.76 30.33 9.19
CA LYS A 281 1.50 30.81 8.62
C LYS A 281 0.87 31.95 9.44
N VAL A 282 0.08 32.74 8.72
CA VAL A 282 -0.49 34.06 9.04
C VAL A 282 -1.57 34.03 10.13
N LEU A 283 -2.18 32.87 10.41
CA LEU A 283 -3.09 32.71 11.55
C LEU A 283 -2.28 32.13 12.72
N PRO A 284 -2.36 32.69 13.94
CA PRO A 284 -1.57 32.28 15.11
C PRO A 284 -2.00 30.92 15.70
N VAL A 285 -2.63 30.08 14.90
CA VAL A 285 -3.30 28.86 15.35
C VAL A 285 -2.83 27.72 14.47
N CYS A 286 -1.72 27.07 14.87
CA CYS A 286 -1.55 25.68 14.49
C CYS A 286 -2.59 24.88 15.30
N LEU A 287 -3.26 23.91 14.70
CA LEU A 287 -4.11 23.00 15.48
C LEU A 287 -3.26 22.34 16.60
N GLY A 288 -2.00 22.07 16.26
CA GLY A 288 -0.81 22.12 17.10
C GLY A 288 -0.88 22.81 18.44
N SER A 289 -0.73 24.12 18.38
CA SER A 289 -0.50 25.01 19.52
C SER A 289 -1.72 25.14 20.41
N LEU A 290 -2.93 24.93 19.86
CA LEU A 290 -4.13 24.78 20.69
C LEU A 290 -4.13 23.49 21.51
N LEU A 291 -3.31 22.54 21.11
CA LEU A 291 -3.27 21.17 21.58
C LEU A 291 -1.80 20.76 21.82
N ASP A 292 -0.93 21.65 22.31
CA ASP A 292 0.52 21.38 22.44
C ASP A 292 0.84 20.18 23.35
N ASP A 293 -0.13 19.75 24.18
CA ASP A 293 -0.11 18.53 24.97
C ASP A 293 -0.61 17.25 24.24
N VAL A 294 -1.12 17.38 23.01
CA VAL A 294 -1.81 16.32 22.24
C VAL A 294 -0.94 15.75 21.12
N PHE A 295 0.08 16.48 20.66
CA PHE A 295 1.00 15.99 19.62
C PHE A 295 2.15 15.20 20.22
N ALA A 296 1.76 14.14 20.91
CA ALA A 296 2.61 13.02 21.25
C ALA A 296 2.05 11.80 20.52
N ALA A 297 2.93 10.90 20.10
CA ALA A 297 2.53 9.66 19.49
C ALA A 297 1.83 8.79 20.54
N THR A 298 0.58 8.43 20.28
CA THR A 298 -0.26 7.66 21.17
C THR A 298 0.11 6.20 21.07
N ILE A 299 0.57 5.62 22.19
CA ILE A 299 0.88 4.20 22.32
C ILE A 299 -0.42 3.43 22.62
N SER A 300 -1.14 3.87 23.65
CA SER A 300 -2.42 3.26 24.05
C SER A 300 -3.34 4.30 24.70
N GLY A 301 -4.63 4.01 24.76
CA GLY A 301 -5.60 4.91 25.39
C GLY A 301 -6.92 4.23 25.72
N THR A 302 -7.49 4.55 26.89
CA THR A 302 -8.81 4.03 27.31
C THR A 302 -9.52 5.09 28.16
N GLY A 303 -10.69 5.55 27.69
CA GLY A 303 -11.40 6.64 28.34
C GLY A 303 -10.60 7.95 28.31
N ARG A 304 -10.18 8.46 29.46
CA ARG A 304 -9.36 9.69 29.57
C ARG A 304 -7.86 9.42 29.62
N ARG A 305 -7.45 8.20 29.95
CA ARG A 305 -6.05 7.80 30.10
C ARG A 305 -5.41 7.58 28.75
N LEU A 306 -4.20 8.13 28.59
CA LEU A 306 -3.39 8.03 27.39
C LEU A 306 -1.96 7.71 27.82
N THR A 307 -1.34 6.77 27.13
CA THR A 307 0.09 6.55 27.17
C THR A 307 0.67 7.07 25.86
N THR A 308 1.65 7.94 25.95
CA THR A 308 2.21 8.64 24.78
C THR A 308 3.73 8.69 24.84
N TYR A 309 4.36 8.94 23.70
CA TYR A 309 5.77 9.33 23.65
C TYR A 309 5.99 10.49 22.67
N ARG A 310 7.09 11.22 22.87
CA ARG A 310 7.53 12.31 22.00
C ARG A 310 9.05 12.43 22.05
N ALA A 311 9.69 12.93 21.00
CA ALA A 311 11.09 13.31 21.01
C ALA A 311 11.35 14.40 22.07
N SER A 312 12.43 14.24 22.85
CA SER A 312 12.80 15.18 23.90
C SER A 312 13.18 16.55 23.33
N ARG A 313 13.03 17.59 24.14
CA ARG A 313 13.30 18.98 23.73
C ARG A 313 14.80 19.25 23.74
N GLY A 314 15.36 19.72 22.63
CA GLY A 314 16.76 20.14 22.57
C GLY A 314 17.30 20.47 21.18
N ARG A 315 16.66 19.94 20.12
CA ARG A 315 17.01 20.24 18.72
C ARG A 315 15.76 20.39 17.84
N ALA A 316 15.92 21.07 16.72
CA ALA A 316 14.90 21.21 15.69
C ALA A 316 14.74 19.91 14.87
N THR A 317 14.27 18.84 15.52
CA THR A 317 13.95 17.57 14.86
C THR A 317 12.64 17.71 14.07
N PRO A 318 12.54 17.18 12.85
CA PRO A 318 11.25 17.12 12.15
C PRO A 318 10.22 16.29 12.92
N SER A 319 8.94 16.52 12.66
CA SER A 319 7.85 15.76 13.29
C SER A 319 7.89 14.26 12.96
N MET A 320 8.51 13.93 11.82
CA MET A 320 8.88 12.58 11.40
C MET A 320 10.30 12.58 10.87
N VAL A 321 11.14 11.66 11.35
CA VAL A 321 12.51 11.48 10.88
C VAL A 321 12.52 10.51 9.70
N PRO A 322 13.11 10.88 8.54
CA PRO A 322 13.30 9.96 7.45
C PRO A 322 14.29 8.85 7.83
N ALA A 323 13.91 7.60 7.57
CA ALA A 323 14.75 6.44 7.84
C ALA A 323 14.56 5.35 6.78
N ALA A 324 15.47 4.39 6.70
CA ALA A 324 15.34 3.23 5.83
C ALA A 324 16.02 1.99 6.40
N PHE A 325 15.37 0.84 6.27
CA PHE A 325 16.05 -0.44 6.43
C PHE A 325 16.96 -0.69 5.24
N SER A 326 18.25 -0.94 5.48
CA SER A 326 19.22 -1.30 4.45
C SER A 326 19.56 -2.78 4.53
N VAL A 327 19.15 -3.53 3.52
CA VAL A 327 19.35 -4.98 3.41
C VAL A 327 20.12 -5.28 2.13
N ARG A 328 21.22 -6.03 2.22
CA ARG A 328 21.81 -6.66 1.03
C ARG A 328 21.14 -8.02 0.79
N LEU A 329 20.36 -8.09 -0.28
CA LEU A 329 19.56 -9.26 -0.62
C LEU A 329 20.44 -10.50 -0.86
N GLY A 330 20.09 -11.63 -0.26
CA GLY A 330 20.83 -12.90 -0.38
C GLY A 330 22.13 -13.01 0.43
N LYS A 331 22.51 -11.99 1.22
CA LYS A 331 23.77 -12.01 1.99
C LYS A 331 23.74 -12.84 3.29
N GLY A 332 22.64 -13.51 3.59
CA GLY A 332 22.50 -14.30 4.80
C GLY A 332 21.97 -13.49 5.99
N VAL A 333 21.47 -14.21 6.99
CA VAL A 333 20.79 -13.61 8.16
C VAL A 333 21.74 -12.82 9.07
N GLU A 334 23.04 -13.10 9.03
CA GLU A 334 24.06 -12.37 9.81
C GLU A 334 24.53 -11.07 9.13
N HIS A 335 23.95 -10.71 7.99
CA HIS A 335 24.32 -9.49 7.30
C HIS A 335 24.02 -8.24 8.14
N VAL A 336 25.01 -7.36 8.20
CA VAL A 336 24.97 -6.03 8.82
C VAL A 336 24.58 -5.02 7.75
N ALA A 337 23.67 -4.10 8.09
CA ALA A 337 23.27 -3.01 7.22
C ALA A 337 24.48 -2.19 6.74
N GLU A 338 24.55 -1.97 5.45
CA GLU A 338 25.61 -1.17 4.83
C GLU A 338 25.39 0.34 4.98
N ARG A 339 24.19 0.72 5.41
CA ARG A 339 23.79 2.10 5.65
C ARG A 339 23.13 2.19 7.02
N PRO A 340 23.34 3.30 7.73
CA PRO A 340 22.59 3.59 8.94
C PRO A 340 21.10 3.85 8.60
N PHE A 341 20.25 3.77 9.61
CA PHE A 341 18.79 3.66 9.54
C PHE A 341 18.29 5.06 9.31
N CYS A 342 18.88 5.99 10.04
CA CYS A 342 18.82 7.41 9.80
C CYS A 342 20.19 7.91 9.38
N THR A 343 20.22 9.12 8.82
CA THR A 343 21.47 9.83 8.59
C THR A 343 22.25 10.01 9.91
N PRO A 344 23.59 9.85 9.92
CA PRO A 344 24.43 10.18 11.07
C PRO A 344 24.15 11.60 11.57
N GLY A 345 24.03 11.77 12.89
CA GLY A 345 23.65 13.03 13.53
C GLY A 345 22.14 13.31 13.59
N THR A 346 21.31 12.63 12.79
CA THR A 346 19.85 12.78 12.86
C THR A 346 19.27 11.95 14.00
N CYS A 347 19.62 10.67 14.09
CA CYS A 347 19.14 9.77 15.16
C CYS A 347 20.02 9.77 16.41
N ASP A 348 21.28 10.21 16.30
CA ASP A 348 22.26 10.16 17.40
C ASP A 348 21.82 10.91 18.66
N HIS A 349 20.92 11.88 18.52
CA HIS A 349 20.47 12.75 19.60
C HIS A 349 18.97 12.61 19.88
N LEU A 350 18.29 11.63 19.28
CA LEU A 350 16.88 11.42 19.53
C LEU A 350 16.70 10.70 20.86
N GLU A 351 16.22 11.43 21.84
CA GLU A 351 15.69 10.84 23.08
C GLU A 351 14.17 10.93 23.03
N PHE A 352 13.50 10.12 23.82
CA PHE A 352 12.06 10.09 23.90
C PHE A 352 11.58 10.24 25.33
N ASP A 353 10.64 11.15 25.55
CA ASP A 353 9.85 11.25 26.77
C ASP A 353 8.62 10.35 26.62
N TYR A 354 8.49 9.38 27.50
CA TYR A 354 7.32 8.53 27.64
C TYR A 354 6.50 9.02 28.84
N ALA A 355 5.19 9.10 28.69
CA ALA A 355 4.33 9.58 29.76
C ALA A 355 2.97 8.88 29.75
N ASP A 356 2.42 8.67 30.94
CA ASP A 356 1.00 8.55 31.18
C ASP A 356 0.50 9.72 32.06
N GLU A 357 -0.70 9.62 32.64
CA GLU A 357 -1.27 10.69 33.48
C GLU A 357 -0.47 10.94 34.78
N GLN A 358 0.28 9.95 35.27
CA GLN A 358 0.89 9.96 36.61
C GLN A 358 2.41 9.90 36.56
N GLU A 359 2.95 9.20 35.58
CA GLU A 359 4.35 8.80 35.53
C GLU A 359 5.01 9.25 34.23
N LYS A 360 6.34 9.39 34.29
CA LYS A 360 7.18 9.72 33.13
C LYS A 360 8.43 8.87 33.13
N ALA A 361 8.90 8.53 31.94
CA ALA A 361 10.22 7.96 31.71
C ALA A 361 10.89 8.69 30.55
N HIS A 362 12.22 8.64 30.52
CA HIS A 362 13.03 9.32 29.52
C HIS A 362 14.06 8.32 29.01
N SER A 363 14.15 8.14 27.69
CA SER A 363 15.16 7.26 27.09
C SER A 363 16.53 7.92 27.12
N ALA A 364 17.59 7.11 27.05
CA ALA A 364 18.87 7.63 26.58
C ALA A 364 18.75 8.09 25.11
N PRO A 365 19.71 8.85 24.57
CA PRO A 365 19.78 9.09 23.13
C PRO A 365 19.77 7.76 22.38
N LEU A 366 19.04 7.70 21.26
CA LEU A 366 18.99 6.54 20.37
C LEU A 366 20.37 6.25 19.76
N GLY A 367 21.25 7.25 19.62
CA GLY A 367 22.60 7.00 19.12
C GLY A 367 22.63 6.34 17.73
N ASN A 368 23.73 5.64 17.46
CA ASN A 368 23.82 4.67 16.37
C ASN A 368 23.43 3.27 16.90
N GLU A 369 22.19 3.12 17.37
CA GLU A 369 21.71 1.88 18.00
C GLU A 369 21.98 0.64 17.13
N PRO A 370 22.69 -0.40 17.64
CA PRO A 370 23.04 -1.59 16.88
C PRO A 370 21.85 -2.30 16.23
N SER A 371 20.69 -2.43 16.86
CA SER A 371 19.69 -3.40 16.38
C SER A 371 19.05 -3.07 15.02
N TYR A 372 19.04 -1.80 14.59
CA TYR A 372 18.62 -1.46 13.21
C TYR A 372 19.72 -1.70 12.18
N PHE A 373 20.95 -2.04 12.61
CA PHE A 373 22.15 -2.20 11.76
C PHE A 373 22.78 -3.58 11.83
N THR A 374 23.05 -4.09 13.02
CA THR A 374 23.97 -5.21 13.23
C THR A 374 23.40 -6.54 12.79
N HIS A 375 22.08 -6.65 12.65
CA HIS A 375 21.40 -7.89 12.25
C HIS A 375 20.24 -7.63 11.29
N THR A 376 20.37 -6.71 10.33
CA THR A 376 19.27 -6.44 9.38
C THR A 376 18.90 -7.66 8.55
N GLY A 377 19.85 -8.58 8.31
CA GLY A 377 19.56 -9.88 7.71
C GLY A 377 18.60 -10.76 8.54
N ARG A 378 18.49 -10.58 9.86
CA ARG A 378 17.57 -11.36 10.72
C ARG A 378 16.17 -10.75 10.82
N LEU A 379 16.01 -9.49 10.42
CA LEU A 379 14.73 -8.80 10.53
C LEU A 379 13.69 -9.47 9.63
N PRO A 380 12.47 -9.72 10.12
CA PRO A 380 11.41 -10.29 9.30
C PRO A 380 11.01 -9.31 8.18
N ILE A 381 10.91 -9.83 6.95
CA ILE A 381 10.52 -9.05 5.76
C ILE A 381 9.14 -8.41 5.94
N SER A 382 8.24 -9.11 6.64
CA SER A 382 6.92 -8.60 7.02
C SER A 382 6.98 -7.32 7.84
N GLY A 383 7.88 -7.25 8.83
CA GLY A 383 8.09 -6.06 9.65
C GLY A 383 8.65 -4.89 8.84
N ILE A 384 9.67 -5.14 8.00
CA ILE A 384 10.29 -4.13 7.13
C ILE A 384 9.27 -3.53 6.16
N THR A 385 8.58 -4.39 5.40
CA THR A 385 7.58 -3.96 4.41
C THR A 385 6.34 -3.38 5.08
N GLY A 386 5.98 -3.87 6.26
CA GLY A 386 4.87 -3.34 7.07
C GLY A 386 5.16 -1.92 7.52
N ALA A 387 6.36 -1.66 8.05
CA ALA A 387 6.76 -0.34 8.49
C ALA A 387 6.77 0.65 7.31
N SER A 388 7.31 0.23 6.17
CA SER A 388 7.36 1.07 4.96
C SER A 388 5.98 1.43 4.41
N SER A 389 4.96 0.62 4.70
CA SER A 389 3.61 0.75 4.14
C SER A 389 2.52 1.16 5.10
N ALA A 390 2.85 1.40 6.37
CA ALA A 390 1.93 1.80 7.43
C ALA A 390 1.33 3.21 7.23
N PHE A 391 0.57 3.40 6.15
CA PHE A 391 0.08 4.71 5.68
C PHE A 391 -0.81 5.36 6.72
N LEU A 392 -1.61 4.54 7.38
CA LEU A 392 -2.50 4.97 8.45
C LEU A 392 -1.78 5.18 9.77
N GLY A 393 -0.50 4.82 9.87
CA GLY A 393 0.30 4.98 11.08
C GLY A 393 0.37 6.43 11.55
N VAL A 394 0.16 7.40 10.65
CA VAL A 394 -0.01 8.83 11.01
C VAL A 394 -1.14 9.06 12.03
N THR A 395 -2.12 8.15 12.14
CA THR A 395 -3.18 8.24 13.14
C THR A 395 -2.69 8.03 14.57
N THR A 396 -1.48 7.51 14.78
CA THR A 396 -0.81 7.51 16.09
C THR A 396 -0.58 8.91 16.62
N LEU A 397 -0.50 9.92 15.75
CA LEU A 397 -0.40 11.33 16.11
C LEU A 397 -1.74 11.94 16.57
N LEU A 398 -2.81 11.14 16.62
CA LEU A 398 -4.16 11.58 16.96
C LEU A 398 -4.70 10.78 18.15
N PRO A 399 -4.54 11.28 19.38
CA PRO A 399 -5.02 10.60 20.59
C PRO A 399 -6.51 10.29 20.58
N HIS A 400 -7.31 11.09 19.85
CA HIS A 400 -8.74 10.84 19.68
C HIS A 400 -9.06 9.86 18.56
N ALA A 401 -8.24 9.77 17.50
CA ALA A 401 -8.47 8.81 16.43
C ALA A 401 -8.33 7.37 16.92
N ALA A 402 -7.35 7.13 17.81
CA ALA A 402 -7.15 5.84 18.46
C ALA A 402 -8.38 5.36 19.26
N LYS A 403 -9.23 6.28 19.73
CA LYS A 403 -10.49 5.93 20.43
C LYS A 403 -11.62 5.52 19.50
N VAL A 404 -11.64 6.09 18.29
CA VAL A 404 -12.71 5.86 17.30
C VAL A 404 -12.38 4.64 16.43
N VAL A 405 -11.09 4.42 16.22
CA VAL A 405 -10.56 3.40 15.32
C VAL A 405 -9.52 2.61 16.12
N PRO A 406 -9.91 1.51 16.79
CA PRO A 406 -9.01 0.67 17.57
C PRO A 406 -8.18 -0.22 16.64
N LEU A 407 -7.49 0.40 15.68
CA LEU A 407 -6.61 -0.27 14.74
C LEU A 407 -5.18 0.11 15.08
N GLU A 408 -4.31 -0.88 15.26
CA GLU A 408 -2.86 -0.66 15.28
C GLU A 408 -2.41 -0.40 13.84
N THR A 409 -2.34 0.88 13.49
CA THR A 409 -2.08 1.33 12.11
C THR A 409 -0.60 1.60 11.83
N SER A 410 0.23 1.61 12.88
CA SER A 410 1.68 1.76 12.81
C SER A 410 2.40 0.45 13.12
N ILE A 411 3.68 0.38 12.79
CA ILE A 411 4.54 -0.72 13.21
C ILE A 411 5.40 -0.29 14.40
N TRP A 412 5.16 -0.89 15.55
CA TRP A 412 5.97 -0.63 16.75
C TRP A 412 7.28 -1.41 16.71
N THR A 413 8.36 -0.73 17.04
CA THR A 413 9.68 -1.34 17.22
C THR A 413 10.21 -1.03 18.60
N MET A 414 10.96 -1.97 19.16
CA MET A 414 11.65 -1.77 20.42
C MET A 414 13.00 -2.49 20.36
N HIS A 415 14.05 -1.77 20.73
CA HIS A 415 15.37 -2.34 20.95
C HIS A 415 15.34 -3.21 22.21
N LYS A 416 15.47 -4.53 22.04
CA LYS A 416 15.78 -5.42 23.16
C LYS A 416 17.25 -5.75 23.08
N SER A 417 18.01 -5.48 24.14
CA SER A 417 19.40 -5.88 24.26
C SER A 417 19.54 -7.39 23.96
N GLY A 418 20.06 -7.72 22.78
CA GLY A 418 20.40 -9.09 22.36
C GLY A 418 19.34 -9.89 21.59
N GLY A 419 18.21 -9.30 21.18
CA GLY A 419 17.18 -10.00 20.38
C GLY A 419 17.16 -9.54 18.91
N PRO A 420 17.07 -10.44 17.92
CA PRO A 420 17.07 -10.05 16.50
C PRO A 420 15.74 -9.50 15.98
N ASP A 421 14.66 -9.57 16.77
CA ASP A 421 13.32 -9.21 16.30
C ASP A 421 12.74 -8.00 17.07
N ILE A 422 13.14 -6.82 16.61
CA ILE A 422 12.68 -5.52 17.11
C ILE A 422 11.17 -5.31 16.93
N PHE A 423 10.55 -5.97 15.94
CA PHE A 423 9.13 -5.81 15.61
C PHE A 423 8.26 -6.59 16.59
N ARG A 424 8.64 -7.84 16.89
CA ARG A 424 7.97 -8.64 17.92
C ARG A 424 8.10 -7.99 19.29
N ALA A 425 9.30 -7.52 19.65
CA ALA A 425 9.52 -6.81 20.91
C ALA A 425 8.65 -5.54 21.02
N GLY A 426 8.58 -4.73 19.94
CA GLY A 426 7.71 -3.56 19.89
C GLY A 426 6.23 -3.90 20.03
N ARG A 427 5.77 -4.95 19.35
CA ARG A 427 4.37 -5.42 19.42
C ARG A 427 4.00 -5.97 20.79
N GLU A 428 4.86 -6.78 21.40
CA GLU A 428 4.65 -7.30 22.75
C GLU A 428 4.55 -6.15 23.77
N MET A 429 5.44 -5.15 23.64
CA MET A 429 5.41 -3.96 24.48
C MET A 429 4.12 -3.15 24.29
N TRP A 430 3.71 -2.94 23.04
CA TRP A 430 2.45 -2.28 22.72
C TRP A 430 1.24 -3.05 23.27
N GLY A 431 1.23 -4.38 23.13
CA GLY A 431 0.17 -5.23 23.68
C GLY A 431 0.06 -5.14 25.20
N ARG A 432 1.20 -5.08 25.92
CA ARG A 432 1.23 -4.78 27.37
C ARG A 432 0.63 -3.40 27.66
N ALA A 433 1.00 -2.39 26.87
CA ALA A 433 0.54 -1.03 27.04
C ALA A 433 -0.97 -0.87 26.83
N VAL A 434 -1.52 -1.52 25.80
CA VAL A 434 -2.96 -1.55 25.53
C VAL A 434 -3.71 -2.32 26.62
N SER A 435 -3.18 -3.47 27.04
CA SER A 435 -3.79 -4.30 28.07
C SER A 435 -3.85 -3.61 29.44
N SER A 436 -2.99 -2.62 29.69
CA SER A 436 -3.02 -1.79 30.91
C SER A 436 -4.16 -0.76 30.96
N GLY A 437 -4.92 -0.60 29.87
CA GLY A 437 -5.96 0.42 29.78
C GLY A 437 -5.44 1.86 29.77
N GLY A 438 -4.20 2.07 29.31
CA GLY A 438 -3.52 3.37 29.28
C GLY A 438 -2.90 3.83 30.61
N ALA A 439 -2.95 3.02 31.67
CA ALA A 439 -2.24 3.24 32.93
C ALA A 439 -1.08 2.24 33.04
N VAL A 440 -0.05 2.47 32.22
CA VAL A 440 1.09 1.55 32.08
C VAL A 440 1.94 1.46 33.34
N GLY A 441 1.99 2.52 34.15
CA GLY A 441 2.80 2.59 35.36
C GLY A 441 4.30 2.75 35.05
N LYS A 442 5.07 3.17 36.07
CA LYS A 442 6.47 3.58 35.92
C LYS A 442 7.38 2.49 35.35
N GLU A 443 7.22 1.24 35.80
CA GLU A 443 8.05 0.12 35.34
C GLU A 443 7.93 -0.10 33.83
N LEU A 444 6.71 -0.06 33.30
CA LEU A 444 6.46 -0.28 31.87
C LEU A 444 6.92 0.92 31.03
N LEU A 445 6.76 2.15 31.53
CA LEU A 445 7.35 3.34 30.90
C LEU A 445 8.88 3.26 30.87
N ASP A 446 9.50 2.78 31.94
CA ASP A 446 10.95 2.59 31.99
C ASP A 446 11.43 1.49 31.05
N ASP A 447 10.66 0.41 30.88
CA ASP A 447 10.91 -0.61 29.85
C ASP A 447 10.87 0.01 28.44
N MET A 448 9.86 0.82 28.14
CA MET A 448 9.72 1.52 26.86
C MET A 448 10.90 2.47 26.62
N ALA A 449 11.30 3.23 27.63
CA ALA A 449 12.42 4.17 27.58
C ALA A 449 13.76 3.46 27.40
N ARG A 450 14.00 2.36 28.13
CA ARG A 450 15.22 1.55 27.97
C ARG A 450 15.32 0.87 26.61
N GLY A 451 14.18 0.48 26.05
CA GLY A 451 14.10 -0.18 24.75
C GLY A 451 13.87 0.75 23.57
N HIS A 452 13.86 2.07 23.78
CA HIS A 452 13.55 3.07 22.74
C HIS A 452 12.33 2.68 21.90
N MET A 453 11.22 2.37 22.56
CA MET A 453 10.01 1.99 21.83
C MET A 453 9.54 3.15 20.95
N VAL A 454 9.46 2.92 19.64
CA VAL A 454 9.06 3.93 18.65
C VAL A 454 8.10 3.36 17.62
N SER A 455 7.29 4.24 17.06
CA SER A 455 6.36 3.96 15.97
C SER A 455 7.02 4.24 14.63
N LEU A 456 7.02 3.24 13.76
CA LEU A 456 7.38 3.38 12.36
C LEU A 456 6.10 3.43 11.52
N ILE A 457 6.04 4.42 10.63
CA ILE A 457 4.91 4.63 9.72
C ILE A 457 5.41 4.69 8.27
N ASP A 458 4.47 4.79 7.33
CA ASP A 458 4.77 4.75 5.90
C ASP A 458 5.90 5.69 5.51
N GLY A 459 6.86 5.18 4.75
CA GLY A 459 7.99 5.96 4.25
C GLY A 459 7.54 7.16 3.41
N GLY A 460 6.34 7.09 2.83
CA GLY A 460 5.73 8.14 2.04
C GLY A 460 5.38 9.41 2.80
N MET A 461 5.47 9.39 4.13
CA MET A 461 5.34 10.59 4.96
C MET A 461 6.59 11.47 4.95
N THR A 462 7.75 10.93 4.56
CA THR A 462 9.01 11.69 4.45
C THR A 462 9.67 11.54 3.07
N ASP A 463 9.57 10.37 2.45
CA ASP A 463 9.96 10.10 1.06
C ASP A 463 8.90 9.31 0.27
N GLY A 464 7.88 10.00 -0.26
CA GLY A 464 6.87 9.40 -1.15
C GLY A 464 7.38 8.87 -2.50
N THR A 465 8.69 8.88 -2.77
CA THR A 465 9.27 8.55 -4.08
C THR A 465 10.36 7.49 -4.05
N GLY A 466 11.00 7.26 -2.89
CA GLY A 466 12.24 6.51 -2.76
C GLY A 466 13.49 7.19 -3.35
N VAL A 467 13.34 8.26 -4.14
CA VAL A 467 14.44 8.95 -4.81
C VAL A 467 15.37 9.62 -3.80
N ARG A 468 14.85 10.15 -2.70
CA ARG A 468 15.66 10.86 -1.69
C ARG A 468 16.61 9.88 -1.00
N HIS A 469 16.11 8.71 -0.61
CA HIS A 469 16.96 7.65 -0.06
C HIS A 469 17.95 7.08 -1.07
N ALA A 470 17.59 6.94 -2.35
CA ALA A 470 18.53 6.51 -3.38
C ALA A 470 19.68 7.51 -3.56
N VAL A 471 19.37 8.81 -3.61
CA VAL A 471 20.36 9.89 -3.69
C VAL A 471 21.19 9.95 -2.41
N ALA A 472 20.58 9.83 -1.23
CA ALA A 472 21.30 9.75 0.05
C ALA A 472 22.30 8.58 0.08
N ALA A 473 21.92 7.45 -0.51
CA ALA A 473 22.80 6.29 -0.69
C ALA A 473 23.88 6.47 -1.78
N GLY A 474 24.00 7.66 -2.37
CA GLY A 474 25.07 8.01 -3.30
C GLY A 474 24.72 7.89 -4.77
N ALA A 475 23.48 7.53 -5.13
CA ALA A 475 23.11 7.37 -6.53
C ALA A 475 23.27 8.67 -7.33
N THR A 476 23.98 8.58 -8.45
CA THR A 476 24.11 9.64 -9.47
C THR A 476 23.20 9.41 -10.67
N GLU A 477 22.58 8.25 -10.76
CA GLU A 477 21.61 7.87 -11.79
C GLU A 477 20.49 7.08 -11.12
N VAL A 478 19.24 7.46 -11.35
CA VAL A 478 18.07 6.86 -10.69
C VAL A 478 16.97 6.63 -11.71
N VAL A 479 16.52 5.37 -11.83
CA VAL A 479 15.30 5.02 -12.55
C VAL A 479 14.14 4.94 -11.57
N ALA A 480 13.18 5.86 -11.69
CA ALA A 480 12.06 5.98 -10.78
C ALA A 480 10.72 5.66 -11.46
N PHE A 481 10.04 4.64 -10.94
CA PHE A 481 8.67 4.26 -11.33
C PHE A 481 7.67 4.89 -10.38
N LEU A 482 6.96 5.91 -10.84
CA LEU A 482 6.18 6.78 -9.97
C LEU A 482 4.74 6.94 -10.46
N SER A 483 3.82 7.15 -9.52
CA SER A 483 2.45 7.52 -9.84
C SER A 483 2.23 9.03 -9.68
N GLY A 484 1.62 9.65 -10.69
CA GLY A 484 1.25 11.07 -10.64
C GLY A 484 2.42 12.05 -10.51
N ALA A 485 2.21 13.11 -9.72
CA ALA A 485 3.14 14.26 -9.57
C ALA A 485 4.19 14.09 -8.46
N ALA A 486 4.46 12.85 -8.04
CA ALA A 486 5.35 12.57 -6.91
C ALA A 486 6.81 13.09 -7.05
N PRO A 487 7.50 12.98 -8.22
CA PRO A 487 8.94 13.30 -8.26
C PRO A 487 9.24 14.78 -8.07
N TRP A 488 8.31 15.66 -8.45
CA TRP A 488 8.50 17.10 -8.42
C TRP A 488 8.64 17.66 -7.00
N ARG A 489 8.35 16.87 -5.99
CA ARG A 489 8.50 17.22 -4.57
C ARG A 489 9.92 17.03 -4.04
N CYS A 490 10.78 16.37 -4.81
CA CYS A 490 12.22 16.32 -4.51
C CYS A 490 12.93 17.63 -4.89
N PHE A 491 12.28 18.48 -5.69
CA PHE A 491 12.81 19.73 -6.23
C PHE A 491 12.39 20.94 -5.40
N SER A 492 13.13 22.04 -5.55
CA SER A 492 12.88 23.29 -4.83
C SER A 492 11.62 24.01 -5.33
N GLY A 493 11.16 25.03 -4.60
CA GLY A 493 10.01 25.84 -5.00
C GLY A 493 8.63 25.25 -4.65
N LYS A 494 8.55 24.07 -4.03
CA LYS A 494 7.33 23.57 -3.39
C LYS A 494 7.33 23.83 -1.87
N PRO A 495 6.16 23.82 -1.21
CA PRO A 495 6.09 23.75 0.24
C PRO A 495 6.80 22.49 0.77
N THR A 496 7.48 22.61 1.90
CA THR A 496 8.16 21.50 2.60
C THR A 496 7.19 20.64 3.41
N THR A 497 5.93 21.04 3.54
CA THR A 497 4.88 20.25 4.17
C THR A 497 3.64 20.22 3.29
N ARG A 498 2.94 19.09 3.30
CA ARG A 498 1.67 18.93 2.60
C ARG A 498 0.64 18.26 3.50
N PRO A 499 -0.53 18.87 3.73
CA PRO A 499 -1.56 18.25 4.55
C PRO A 499 -2.04 16.95 3.91
N ILE A 500 -2.19 15.91 4.72
CA ILE A 500 -2.67 14.59 4.27
C ILE A 500 -4.10 14.70 3.73
N ILE A 501 -4.91 15.56 4.34
CA ILE A 501 -6.28 15.89 3.92
C ILE A 501 -6.27 17.28 3.28
N PRO A 502 -6.23 17.40 1.93
CA PRO A 502 -6.05 18.67 1.24
C PRO A 502 -7.17 19.69 1.51
N PHE A 503 -8.35 19.21 1.91
CA PHE A 503 -9.54 20.04 2.10
C PHE A 503 -9.37 21.05 3.25
N PHE A 504 -8.67 20.72 4.33
CA PHE A 504 -8.44 21.66 5.43
C PHE A 504 -7.19 22.52 5.22
N GLY A 505 -6.28 22.07 4.34
CA GLY A 505 -4.93 22.60 4.19
C GLY A 505 -4.77 24.06 3.81
N HIS A 506 -5.81 24.64 3.21
CA HIS A 506 -5.81 26.05 2.83
C HIS A 506 -6.28 26.99 3.95
N LEU A 507 -6.98 26.45 4.97
CA LEU A 507 -7.49 27.23 6.10
C LEU A 507 -6.70 26.97 7.39
N VAL A 508 -6.25 25.74 7.61
CA VAL A 508 -5.55 25.31 8.83
C VAL A 508 -4.32 24.52 8.43
N ASP A 509 -3.18 24.82 9.05
CA ASP A 509 -2.04 23.92 8.97
C ASP A 509 -2.36 22.68 9.79
N MET A 510 -2.49 21.55 9.09
CA MET A 510 -2.83 20.27 9.69
C MET A 510 -1.60 19.54 10.20
N CYS A 511 -0.39 20.08 10.01
CA CYS A 511 0.79 19.51 10.66
C CYS A 511 0.55 19.37 12.17
N PRO A 512 0.94 18.24 12.76
CA PRO A 512 1.80 17.20 12.19
C PRO A 512 1.12 16.13 11.31
N LEU A 513 -0.18 16.21 11.01
CA LEU A 513 -0.84 15.38 9.99
C LEU A 513 -0.52 15.84 8.56
N CYS A 514 0.77 15.92 8.28
CA CYS A 514 1.30 16.35 7.00
C CYS A 514 2.36 15.37 6.50
N VAL A 515 2.56 15.36 5.19
CA VAL A 515 3.72 14.74 4.56
C VAL A 515 4.84 15.78 4.56
N LEU A 516 6.03 15.37 4.97
CA LEU A 516 7.25 16.17 4.93
C LEU A 516 7.89 15.98 3.56
N GLU A 517 8.01 17.07 2.81
CA GLU A 517 8.54 17.08 1.46
C GLU A 517 9.96 17.67 1.50
N HIS A 518 10.93 16.84 1.93
CA HIS A 518 12.33 17.23 1.96
C HIS A 518 12.85 17.46 0.53
N GLN A 519 13.38 18.64 0.24
CA GLN A 519 13.86 18.97 -1.09
C GLN A 519 15.34 18.58 -1.18
N VAL A 520 15.67 17.64 -2.05
CA VAL A 520 17.04 17.15 -2.27
C VAL A 520 17.66 17.67 -3.55
N PHE A 521 16.90 18.36 -4.41
CA PHE A 521 17.38 19.02 -5.62
C PHE A 521 17.17 20.54 -5.58
N GLN A 522 18.12 21.29 -6.11
CA GLN A 522 18.12 22.75 -6.07
C GLN A 522 17.26 23.39 -7.16
N GLU A 523 17.00 22.70 -8.26
CA GLU A 523 16.21 23.24 -9.37
C GLU A 523 14.74 23.45 -8.98
N ASP A 524 14.08 24.42 -9.63
CA ASP A 524 12.67 24.69 -9.40
C ASP A 524 11.79 23.56 -9.97
N SER A 525 10.90 23.07 -9.11
CA SER A 525 9.96 21.99 -9.44
C SER A 525 9.06 22.29 -10.63
N THR A 526 8.61 23.53 -10.80
CA THR A 526 7.67 23.92 -11.85
C THR A 526 8.38 24.05 -13.19
N GLU A 527 9.61 24.56 -13.19
CA GLU A 527 10.48 24.56 -14.37
C GLU A 527 10.79 23.12 -14.82
N LYS A 528 11.23 22.26 -13.90
CA LYS A 528 11.60 20.87 -14.22
C LYS A 528 10.41 20.00 -14.65
N GLU A 529 9.25 20.19 -14.05
CA GLU A 529 8.02 19.53 -14.49
C GLU A 529 7.64 19.95 -15.92
N ARG A 530 7.79 21.24 -16.26
CA ARG A 530 7.52 21.76 -17.61
C ARG A 530 8.52 21.24 -18.62
N GLU A 531 9.81 21.25 -18.27
CA GLU A 531 10.90 20.69 -19.09
C GLU A 531 10.60 19.22 -19.42
N PHE A 532 10.35 18.41 -18.39
CA PHE A 532 10.02 17.00 -18.55
C PHE A 532 8.76 16.78 -19.38
N THR A 533 7.69 17.52 -19.11
CA THR A 533 6.43 17.34 -19.86
C THR A 533 6.59 17.68 -21.34
N LYS A 534 7.52 18.58 -21.69
CA LYS A 534 7.85 18.91 -23.08
C LYS A 534 8.70 17.84 -23.76
N THR A 535 9.62 17.20 -23.03
CA THR A 535 10.61 16.27 -23.61
C THR A 535 10.22 14.79 -23.46
N ALA A 536 9.33 14.45 -22.52
CA ALA A 536 8.94 13.09 -22.23
C ALA A 536 8.17 12.45 -23.40
N VAL A 537 8.48 11.19 -23.66
CA VAL A 537 7.67 10.36 -24.55
C VAL A 537 6.39 9.99 -23.81
N VAL A 538 5.25 10.34 -24.41
CA VAL A 538 3.93 9.98 -23.88
C VAL A 538 3.43 8.74 -24.61
N LEU A 539 3.21 7.66 -23.88
CA LEU A 539 2.47 6.49 -24.36
C LEU A 539 0.97 6.71 -24.12
N LYS A 540 0.18 6.51 -25.17
CA LYS A 540 -1.27 6.60 -25.11
C LYS A 540 -1.82 5.35 -24.41
N LYS A 541 -2.90 5.55 -23.64
CA LYS A 541 -3.64 4.42 -23.08
C LYS A 541 -4.27 3.59 -24.21
N PRO A 542 -4.43 2.27 -24.03
CA PRO A 542 -5.21 1.44 -24.94
C PRO A 542 -6.64 1.98 -25.16
N PRO A 543 -7.27 1.74 -26.32
CA PRO A 543 -8.62 2.27 -26.61
C PRO A 543 -9.66 1.94 -25.54
N LYS A 544 -9.60 0.72 -24.99
CA LYS A 544 -10.52 0.21 -23.95
C LYS A 544 -10.08 0.50 -22.52
N ALA A 545 -8.95 1.19 -22.31
CA ALA A 545 -8.42 1.44 -20.98
C ALA A 545 -9.37 2.31 -20.13
N ARG A 546 -9.75 1.78 -18.98
CA ARG A 546 -10.64 2.37 -17.99
C ARG A 546 -9.84 3.18 -16.97
N TRP A 547 -8.72 2.64 -16.51
CA TRP A 547 -7.99 3.09 -15.33
C TRP A 547 -6.76 3.92 -15.68
N LEU A 548 -5.95 3.45 -16.63
CA LEU A 548 -4.79 4.15 -17.15
C LEU A 548 -5.22 5.42 -17.89
N LYS A 549 -4.54 6.52 -17.59
CA LYS A 549 -4.69 7.79 -18.32
C LYS A 549 -3.61 7.91 -19.39
N LYS A 550 -2.35 7.81 -18.99
CA LYS A 550 -1.15 7.88 -19.84
C LYS A 550 0.08 7.44 -19.07
N ILE A 551 1.15 7.13 -19.79
CA ILE A 551 2.49 6.91 -19.24
C ILE A 551 3.42 7.96 -19.84
N LEU A 552 4.20 8.65 -19.02
CA LEU A 552 5.25 9.57 -19.47
C LEU A 552 6.61 8.97 -19.13
N VAL A 553 7.51 8.93 -20.12
CA VAL A 553 8.86 8.39 -19.97
C VAL A 553 9.87 9.40 -20.46
N GLY A 554 10.82 9.78 -19.61
CA GLY A 554 11.81 10.79 -19.96
C GLY A 554 12.92 10.91 -18.93
N THR A 555 13.83 11.84 -19.16
CA THR A 555 15.00 12.07 -18.29
C THR A 555 15.01 13.51 -17.80
N VAL A 556 15.41 13.71 -16.55
CA VAL A 556 15.60 15.01 -15.92
C VAL A 556 16.99 15.06 -15.30
N ASN A 557 17.78 16.06 -15.65
CA ASN A 557 19.04 16.33 -14.97
C ASN A 557 18.78 17.26 -13.78
N ALA A 558 19.31 16.89 -12.63
CA ALA A 558 19.16 17.62 -11.37
C ALA A 558 20.51 17.75 -10.64
N THR A 559 20.57 18.71 -9.73
CA THR A 559 21.75 18.98 -8.90
C THR A 559 21.30 18.94 -7.46
N THR A 560 21.99 18.17 -6.64
CA THR A 560 21.63 18.05 -5.24
C THR A 560 21.76 19.39 -4.52
N ARG A 561 20.84 19.64 -3.59
CA ARG A 561 21.00 20.65 -2.54
C ARG A 561 21.28 19.97 -1.21
N ALA A 562 21.88 20.72 -0.29
CA ALA A 562 22.12 20.22 1.05
C ALA A 562 20.77 19.88 1.74
N CYS A 563 20.67 18.66 2.27
CA CYS A 563 19.53 18.19 3.05
C CYS A 563 20.06 17.33 4.20
N ALA A 564 20.19 17.94 5.38
CA ALA A 564 20.80 17.32 6.56
C ALA A 564 20.04 16.07 7.01
N ASP A 565 18.71 16.07 6.95
CA ASP A 565 17.88 14.93 7.37
C ASP A 565 18.21 13.64 6.60
N TYR A 566 18.63 13.78 5.33
CA TYR A 566 19.04 12.68 4.45
C TYR A 566 20.56 12.54 4.28
N GLY A 567 21.37 13.43 4.87
CA GLY A 567 22.82 13.44 4.67
C GLY A 567 23.22 13.72 3.22
N VAL A 568 22.37 14.40 2.46
CA VAL A 568 22.65 14.75 1.07
C VAL A 568 23.46 16.04 1.04
N GLU A 569 24.65 15.96 0.46
CA GLU A 569 25.50 17.12 0.18
C GLU A 569 25.03 17.87 -1.07
N ALA A 570 25.32 19.17 -1.15
CA ALA A 570 25.00 20.00 -2.31
C ALA A 570 25.98 19.77 -3.48
N GLY A 571 25.52 20.03 -4.71
CA GLY A 571 26.39 20.14 -5.89
C GLY A 571 26.64 18.85 -6.67
N ARG A 572 26.11 17.71 -6.26
CA ARG A 572 26.22 16.45 -7.02
C ARG A 572 25.21 16.44 -8.16
N ARG A 573 25.67 16.16 -9.38
CA ARG A 573 24.78 15.95 -10.53
C ARG A 573 24.12 14.58 -10.45
N VAL A 574 22.82 14.54 -10.65
CA VAL A 574 22.01 13.33 -10.65
C VAL A 574 21.15 13.29 -11.91
N THR A 575 21.19 12.17 -12.62
CA THR A 575 20.30 11.88 -13.76
C THR A 575 19.10 11.10 -13.26
N LEU A 576 17.90 11.64 -13.46
CA LEU A 576 16.64 10.99 -13.09
C LEU A 576 15.91 10.50 -14.35
N HIS A 577 15.81 9.18 -14.50
CA HIS A 577 14.97 8.55 -15.50
C HIS A 577 13.59 8.28 -14.89
N LEU A 578 12.56 8.96 -15.40
CA LEU A 578 11.22 8.91 -14.82
C LEU A 578 10.29 8.09 -15.70
N VAL A 579 9.61 7.11 -15.10
CA VAL A 579 8.48 6.39 -15.67
C VAL A 579 7.25 6.77 -14.84
N GLN A 580 6.52 7.78 -15.29
CA GLN A 580 5.33 8.29 -14.61
C GLN A 580 4.06 7.66 -15.15
N VAL A 581 3.40 6.85 -14.32
CA VAL A 581 2.12 6.24 -14.65
C VAL A 581 0.99 7.07 -14.06
N GLN A 582 0.13 7.62 -14.93
CA GLN A 582 -1.05 8.37 -14.49
C GLN A 582 -2.29 7.48 -14.53
N THR A 583 -2.99 7.39 -13.41
CA THR A 583 -4.17 6.53 -13.26
C THR A 583 -5.37 7.30 -12.72
N LYS A 584 -6.56 6.71 -12.88
CA LYS A 584 -7.80 7.09 -12.19
C LYS A 584 -7.98 6.34 -10.86
N LEU A 585 -7.22 5.26 -10.66
CA LEU A 585 -7.23 4.53 -9.40
C LEU A 585 -6.62 5.37 -8.29
N GLY A 586 -7.21 5.29 -7.11
CA GLY A 586 -6.67 5.84 -5.88
C GLY A 586 -6.22 4.71 -4.97
N VAL A 587 -5.16 4.96 -4.21
CA VAL A 587 -4.77 4.08 -3.10
C VAL A 587 -5.94 4.04 -2.09
N GLY A 588 -6.36 2.84 -1.69
CA GLY A 588 -7.44 2.64 -0.72
C GLY A 588 -8.88 2.78 -1.25
N ARG A 589 -9.10 2.98 -2.56
CA ARG A 589 -10.46 3.00 -3.14
C ARG A 589 -10.97 1.62 -3.53
N ILE A 590 -12.30 1.47 -3.46
CA ILE A 590 -13.09 0.32 -3.93
C ILE A 590 -12.64 -0.07 -5.34
N GLY A 591 -12.12 -1.29 -5.46
CA GLY A 591 -11.76 -1.88 -6.74
C GLY A 591 -10.47 -2.66 -6.73
N ASN A 592 -10.22 -3.54 -5.76
CA ASN A 592 -9.02 -4.39 -5.78
C ASN A 592 -8.89 -5.15 -7.13
N HIS A 593 -10.02 -5.55 -7.73
CA HIS A 593 -10.08 -6.15 -9.07
C HIS A 593 -9.62 -5.22 -10.20
N ALA A 594 -9.74 -3.90 -10.02
CA ALA A 594 -9.30 -2.92 -10.99
C ALA A 594 -7.77 -2.84 -11.09
N TYR A 595 -7.01 -3.33 -10.10
CA TYR A 595 -5.55 -3.38 -10.20
C TYR A 595 -5.07 -4.37 -11.26
N GLY A 596 -5.74 -5.52 -11.41
CA GLY A 596 -5.44 -6.47 -12.50
C GLY A 596 -5.71 -5.85 -13.88
N GLU A 597 -6.88 -5.21 -14.04
CA GLU A 597 -7.21 -4.48 -15.27
C GLU A 597 -6.20 -3.35 -15.55
N PHE A 598 -5.83 -2.59 -14.52
CA PHE A 598 -4.86 -1.51 -14.64
C PHE A 598 -3.45 -2.00 -15.01
N ALA A 599 -2.97 -3.09 -14.40
CA ALA A 599 -1.69 -3.70 -14.75
C ALA A 599 -1.68 -4.15 -16.21
N GLN A 600 -2.76 -4.78 -16.67
CA GLN A 600 -2.95 -5.13 -18.08
C GLN A 600 -2.94 -3.88 -18.98
N GLU A 601 -3.68 -2.83 -18.63
CA GLU A 601 -3.73 -1.59 -19.42
C GLU A 601 -2.34 -0.94 -19.56
N VAL A 602 -1.51 -0.99 -18.51
CA VAL A 602 -0.11 -0.53 -18.55
C VAL A 602 0.70 -1.36 -19.54
N ALA A 603 0.66 -2.69 -19.44
CA ALA A 603 1.39 -3.57 -20.34
C ALA A 603 0.91 -3.42 -21.80
N GLN A 604 -0.40 -3.30 -22.01
CA GLN A 604 -1.01 -3.03 -23.31
C GLN A 604 -0.61 -1.68 -23.89
N ALA A 605 -0.35 -0.65 -23.07
CA ALA A 605 0.16 0.62 -23.56
C ALA A 605 1.55 0.47 -24.21
N PHE A 606 2.42 -0.38 -23.64
CA PHE A 606 3.72 -0.70 -24.24
C PHE A 606 3.60 -1.59 -25.48
N LYS A 607 2.64 -2.53 -25.51
CA LYS A 607 2.42 -3.43 -26.65
C LYS A 607 1.80 -2.71 -27.85
N TYR A 608 0.81 -1.84 -27.63
CA TYR A 608 -0.06 -1.31 -28.69
C TYR A 608 0.19 0.14 -29.09
N ASP A 609 0.87 0.94 -28.25
CA ASP A 609 1.32 2.25 -28.72
C ASP A 609 2.49 2.05 -29.69
N PRO A 610 2.50 2.68 -30.88
CA PRO A 610 3.60 2.55 -31.84
C PRO A 610 4.98 2.96 -31.27
N LYS A 611 5.01 3.80 -30.23
CA LYS A 611 6.25 4.20 -29.53
C LYS A 611 6.63 3.22 -28.41
N GLY A 612 5.70 2.37 -27.98
CA GLY A 612 5.83 1.48 -26.84
C GLY A 612 7.08 0.61 -26.86
N PRO A 613 7.39 -0.12 -27.95
CA PRO A 613 8.61 -0.92 -28.05
C PRO A 613 9.91 -0.13 -27.88
N ALA A 614 10.01 1.05 -28.50
CA ALA A 614 11.18 1.92 -28.37
C ALA A 614 11.34 2.48 -26.95
N VAL A 615 10.22 2.82 -26.30
CA VAL A 615 10.21 3.27 -24.90
C VAL A 615 10.59 2.12 -23.96
N ALA A 616 10.08 0.91 -24.17
CA ALA A 616 10.48 -0.28 -23.40
C ALA A 616 11.97 -0.59 -23.55
N ALA A 617 12.52 -0.50 -24.76
CA ALA A 617 13.95 -0.65 -25.00
C ALA A 617 14.78 0.45 -24.31
N THR A 618 14.26 1.68 -24.27
CA THR A 618 14.90 2.80 -23.56
C THR A 618 14.95 2.52 -22.05
N ILE A 619 13.84 2.12 -21.44
CA ILE A 619 13.77 1.77 -20.01
C ILE A 619 14.67 0.57 -19.70
N GLY A 620 14.61 -0.49 -20.51
CA GLY A 620 15.49 -1.65 -20.35
C GLY A 620 16.96 -1.25 -20.40
N GLY A 621 17.30 -0.36 -21.33
CA GLY A 621 18.65 0.20 -21.44
C GLY A 621 19.06 1.16 -20.32
N TRP A 622 18.18 1.58 -19.42
CA TRP A 622 18.54 2.29 -18.17
C TRP A 622 18.73 1.33 -16.99
N LEU A 623 18.18 0.11 -17.08
CA LEU A 623 18.28 -0.90 -16.01
C LEU A 623 19.45 -1.88 -16.25
N SER A 624 19.83 -2.08 -17.52
CA SER A 624 20.88 -3.03 -17.93
C SER A 624 22.19 -2.38 -18.43
N ARG A 625 22.18 -1.08 -18.78
CA ARG A 625 23.40 -0.27 -19.04
C ARG A 625 23.56 0.74 -17.93
#